data_AF-I1BTM1-F1
#
_entry.id   AF-I1BTM1-F1
#
_cell.length_a   1.000
_cell.length_b   1.000
_cell.length_c   1.000
_cell.angle_alpha   90.00
_cell.angle_beta   90.00
_cell.angle_gamma   90.00
#
_symmetry.space_group_name_H-M   'P 1'
#
loop_
_entity.id
_entity.type
_entity.pdbx_description
1 polymer ?
#
loop_
_entity_poly.entity_id
_entity_poly.type
_entity_poly.pdbx_seq_one_letter_code
_entity_poly.pdbx_strand_id
1 'polypeptide(L)' 'MPTEYLQSLNPHGLPPSVLELKVRMPVMILRNINAEKGLCNVTRVTALGIGEFL' A
#
# COMPACT_ATOMS: atom_id res chain seq x y z
N MET A 1 -21.46 8.34 3.94
CA MET A 1 -20.45 9.09 4.73
C MET A 1 -19.66 9.97 3.76
N PRO A 2 -19.40 11.24 4.10
CA PRO A 2 -18.61 12.13 3.24
C PRO A 2 -17.20 11.59 3.00
N THR A 3 -16.63 11.83 1.82
CA THR A 3 -15.29 11.38 1.46
C THR A 3 -14.23 12.04 2.33
N GLU A 4 -14.44 13.31 2.65
CA GLU A 4 -13.56 14.13 3.48
C GLU A 4 -13.43 13.55 4.89
N TYR A 5 -14.53 13.00 5.43
CA TYR A 5 -14.52 12.31 6.72
C TYR A 5 -13.61 11.07 6.67
N LEU A 6 -13.76 10.22 5.65
CA LEU A 6 -12.92 9.02 5.49
C LEU A 6 -11.44 9.38 5.27
N GLN A 7 -11.15 10.45 4.52
CA GLN A 7 -9.78 10.92 4.27
C GLN A 7 -9.10 11.49 5.51
N SER A 8 -9.88 12.04 6.46
CA SER A 8 -9.38 12.51 7.75
C SER A 8 -9.05 11.40 8.75
N LEU A 9 -9.52 10.18 8.50
CA LEU A 9 -9.21 9.03 9.37
C LEU A 9 -7.77 8.56 9.13
N ASN A 10 -7.02 8.34 10.21
CA ASN A 10 -5.70 7.71 10.18
C ASN A 10 -5.64 6.49 11.11
N PRO A 11 -6.39 5.41 10.79
CA PRO A 11 -6.45 4.22 11.62
C PRO A 11 -5.12 3.43 11.57
N HIS A 12 -4.72 2.88 12.72
CA HIS A 12 -3.54 2.03 12.81
C HIS A 12 -3.68 0.78 11.92
N GLY A 13 -2.64 0.48 11.13
CA GLY A 13 -2.58 -0.71 10.28
C GLY A 13 -3.15 -0.52 8.87
N LEU A 14 -3.64 0.68 8.52
CA LEU A 14 -4.02 1.03 7.15
C LEU A 14 -3.09 2.12 6.60
N PRO A 15 -2.89 2.17 5.27
CA PRO A 15 -2.12 3.24 4.67
C PRO A 15 -2.90 4.57 4.75
N PRO A 16 -2.19 5.71 4.72
CA PRO A 16 -2.84 7.02 4.61
C PRO A 16 -3.70 7.10 3.35
N SER A 17 -4.70 7.99 3.39
CA SER A 17 -5.61 8.24 2.25
C SER A 17 -4.86 8.69 0.99
N VAL A 18 -3.70 9.32 1.16
CA VAL A 18 -2.73 9.64 0.10
C VAL A 18 -1.43 8.91 0.41
N LEU A 19 -0.99 8.05 -0.51
CA LEU A 19 0.26 7.31 -0.40
C LEU A 19 1.27 7.82 -1.42
N GLU A 20 2.31 8.48 -0.94
CA GLU A 20 3.42 8.94 -1.77
C GLU A 20 4.51 7.86 -1.85
N LEU A 21 4.87 7.48 -3.08
CA LEU A 21 5.85 6.43 -3.33
C LEU A 21 7.00 6.96 -4.20
N LYS A 22 8.17 6.35 -4.01
CA LYS A 22 9.37 6.59 -4.82
C LYS A 22 9.90 5.27 -5.36
N VAL A 23 10.37 5.31 -6.60
CA VAL A 23 11.06 4.17 -7.21
C VAL A 23 12.30 3.79 -6.38
N ARG A 24 12.51 2.50 -6.21
CA ARG A 24 13.51 1.82 -5.36
C ARG A 24 13.31 1.94 -3.85
N MET A 25 12.17 2.43 -3.37
CA MET A 25 11.92 2.43 -1.93
C MET A 25 11.42 1.05 -1.44
N PRO A 26 11.80 0.63 -0.22
CA PRO A 26 11.18 -0.51 0.42
C PRO A 26 9.75 -0.16 0.84
N VAL A 27 8.80 -1.06 0.56
CA VAL A 27 7.39 -0.95 0.94
C VAL A 27 6.92 -2.26 1.58
N MET A 28 5.90 -2.18 2.44
CA MET A 28 5.30 -3.34 3.09
C MET A 28 3.93 -3.64 2.48
N ILE A 29 3.67 -4.90 2.17
CA ILE A 29 2.37 -5.37 1.73
C ILE A 29 1.44 -5.41 2.95
N LEU A 30 0.28 -4.74 2.87
CA LEU A 30 -0.71 -4.69 3.97
C LEU A 30 -1.90 -5.65 3.78
N ARG A 31 -2.03 -6.24 2.60
CA ARG A 31 -3.09 -7.21 2.24
C ARG A 31 -2.51 -8.37 1.43
N ASN A 32 -3.05 -9.56 1.58
CA ASN A 32 -2.58 -10.72 0.82
C ASN A 32 -2.84 -10.50 -0.68
N ILE A 33 -1.77 -10.54 -1.48
CA ILE A 33 -1.82 -10.42 -2.94
C ILE A 33 -1.69 -11.81 -3.56
N ASN A 34 -0.67 -12.56 -3.14
CA ASN A 34 -0.44 -13.93 -3.56
C ASN A 34 0.32 -14.67 -2.45
N ALA A 35 -0.42 -15.41 -1.63
CA ALA A 35 0.14 -16.12 -0.48
C ALA A 35 1.11 -17.25 -0.89
N GLU A 36 0.82 -17.95 -1.99
CA GLU A 36 1.66 -19.04 -2.50
C GLU A 36 3.06 -18.56 -2.90
N LYS A 37 3.15 -17.33 -3.43
CA LYS A 37 4.41 -16.67 -3.80
C LYS A 37 5.02 -15.84 -2.66
N GLY A 38 4.47 -15.90 -1.45
CA GLY A 38 4.96 -15.14 -0.30
C GLY A 38 4.67 -13.62 -0.35
N LEU A 39 3.78 -13.18 -1.25
CA LEU A 39 3.32 -11.79 -1.34
C LEU A 39 2.10 -11.57 -0.45
N CYS A 40 2.32 -11.68 0.86
CA CYS A 40 1.32 -11.59 1.90
C CYS A 40 1.54 -10.38 2.81
N ASN A 41 0.64 -10.19 3.78
CA ASN A 41 0.78 -9.15 4.79
C ASN A 41 2.17 -9.21 5.44
N VAL A 42 2.75 -8.04 5.70
CA VAL A 42 4.06 -7.86 6.34
C VAL A 42 5.25 -8.18 5.42
N THR A 43 5.05 -8.76 4.24
CA THR A 43 6.13 -8.94 3.26
C THR A 43 6.67 -7.59 2.80
N ARG A 44 8.00 -7.42 2.89
CA ARG A 44 8.72 -6.24 2.39
C ARG A 44 9.16 -6.47 0.96
N VAL A 45 8.87 -5.53 0.08
CA VAL A 45 9.29 -5.54 -1.33
C VAL A 45 9.90 -4.20 -1.70
N THR A 46 10.64 -4.15 -2.80
CA THR A 46 11.20 -2.90 -3.35
C THR A 46 10.38 -2.46 -4.54
N ALA A 47 9.88 -1.23 -4.53
CA ALA A 47 9.12 -0.68 -5.66
C ALA A 47 10.06 -0.47 -6.86
N LEU A 48 10.01 -1.32 -7.88
CA LEU A 48 10.90 -1.21 -9.05
C LEU A 48 10.42 -0.18 -10.08
N GLY A 49 9.12 0.12 -10.10
CA GLY A 49 8.49 1.10 -10.96
C GLY A 49 7.12 1.50 -10.42
N ILE A 50 6.63 2.66 -10.87
CA ILE A 50 5.28 3.16 -10.60
C ILE A 50 4.67 3.42 -11.97
N GLY A 51 3.51 2.82 -12.24
CA GLY A 51 2.84 2.96 -13.52
C GLY A 51 1.33 2.95 -13.35
N GLU A 52 0.63 3.43 -14.36
CA GLU A 52 -0.80 3.18 -14.53
C GLU A 52 -0.94 1.77 -15.11
N PHE A 53 -1.60 0.87 -14.38
CA PHE A 53 -1.96 -0.44 -14.93
C PHE A 53 -3.01 -0.21 -16.03
N LEU A 54 -2.65 -0.48 -17.28
CA LEU A 54 -3.60 -0.58 -18.41
C LEU A 54 -4.46 -1.84 -18.29
#